data_AF-A0A952H7C9-F1
#
_entry.id   AF-A0A952H7C9-F1
#
_cell.length_a   1.000
_cell.length_b   1.000
_cell.length_c   1.000
_cell.angle_alpha   90.00
_cell.angle_beta   90.00
_cell.angle_gamma   90.00
#
_symmetry.space_group_name_H-M   'P 1'
#
loop_
_entity.id
_entity.type
_entity.pdbx_description
1 polymer ?
#
loop_
_entity_poly.entity_id
_entity_poly.type
_entity_poly.pdbx_seq_one_letter_code
_entity_poly.pdbx_strand_id
1 'polypeptide(L)'
;MSELLTVRIEAKAAVAQGVCALTLAAAEGGALPAFTAGAHLDVHLPGGIVRQYSLSNDPAEAHRYVIGVLLDSRSRGGSRAVHEQLAPGQTL
;
A
#
# COMPACT_ATOMS: atom_id res chain seq x y z
N MET A 1 -13.32 14.65 6.24
CA MET A 1 -13.49 13.77 5.07
C MET A 1 -12.11 13.26 4.71
N SER A 2 -11.90 11.95 4.70
CA SER A 2 -10.68 11.35 4.15
C SER A 2 -10.73 11.46 2.62
N GLU A 3 -9.69 11.99 2.01
CA GLU A 3 -9.56 12.10 0.56
C GLU A 3 -9.12 10.75 -0.02
N LEU A 4 -9.75 10.32 -1.12
CA LEU A 4 -9.31 9.15 -1.86
C LEU A 4 -8.16 9.57 -2.80
N LEU A 5 -7.03 8.90 -2.65
CA LEU A 5 -5.86 9.11 -3.49
C LEU A 5 -5.73 7.96 -4.47
N THR A 6 -5.64 8.27 -5.75
CA THR A 6 -5.31 7.28 -6.78
C THR A 6 -3.79 7.13 -6.85
N VAL A 7 -3.30 5.92 -6.60
CA VAL A 7 -1.86 5.64 -6.52
C VAL A 7 -1.47 4.51 -7.46
N ARG A 8 -0.24 4.55 -7.98
CA ARG A 8 0.36 3.47 -8.75
C ARG A 8 1.33 2.68 -7.87
N ILE A 9 1.29 1.36 -8.00
CA ILE A 9 2.28 0.47 -7.41
C ILE A 9 3.56 0.60 -8.22
N GLU A 10 4.57 1.25 -7.68
CA GLU A 10 5.88 1.37 -8.35
C GLU A 10 6.71 0.10 -8.18
N ALA A 11 6.66 -0.50 -6.98
CA ALA A 11 7.42 -1.69 -6.68
C ALA A 11 6.69 -2.59 -5.69
N LYS A 12 6.97 -3.89 -5.81
CA LYS A 12 6.57 -4.92 -4.86
C LYS A 12 7.77 -5.82 -4.60
N ALA A 13 8.17 -5.94 -3.34
CA ALA A 13 9.34 -6.72 -2.95
C ALA A 13 8.97 -7.67 -1.80
N ALA A 14 9.44 -8.92 -1.87
CA ALA A 14 9.43 -9.80 -0.72
C ALA A 14 10.51 -9.33 0.26
N VAL A 15 10.13 -8.99 1.48
CA VAL A 15 11.05 -8.43 2.50
C VAL A 15 11.27 -9.39 3.67
N ALA A 16 10.36 -10.35 3.86
CA ALA A 16 10.52 -11.48 4.77
C ALA A 16 9.60 -12.62 4.33
N GLN A 17 9.71 -13.78 4.98
CA GLN A 17 8.82 -14.91 4.71
C GLN A 17 7.36 -14.52 4.97
N GLY A 18 6.53 -14.59 3.92
CA GLY A 18 5.13 -14.20 3.99
C GLY A 18 4.89 -12.70 4.08
N VAL A 19 5.90 -11.84 3.95
CA VAL A 19 5.74 -10.38 4.01
C VAL A 19 6.25 -9.76 2.71
N CYS A 20 5.42 -8.94 2.08
CA CYS A 20 5.84 -8.08 0.98
C CYS A 20 5.72 -6.61 1.35
N ALA A 21 6.60 -5.78 0.79
CA ALA A 21 6.48 -4.34 0.81
C ALA A 21 5.93 -3.85 -0.53
N LEU A 22 4.97 -2.94 -0.49
CA LEU A 22 4.49 -2.19 -1.65
C LEU A 22 5.00 -0.75 -1.57
N THR A 23 5.57 -0.26 -2.67
CA THR A 23 5.85 1.16 -2.86
C THR A 23 4.76 1.76 -3.74
N LEU A 24 4.10 2.79 -3.22
CA LEU A 24 2.98 3.48 -3.84
C LEU A 24 3.40 4.91 -4.15
N ALA A 25 3.19 5.36 -5.38
CA ALA A 25 3.38 6.76 -5.78
C ALA A 25 2.07 7.33 -6.31
N ALA A 26 1.95 8.66 -6.35
CA ALA A 26 0.80 9.31 -6.98
C ALA A 26 0.66 8.84 -8.43
N ALA A 27 -0.55 8.41 -8.84
CA ALA A 27 -0.76 7.84 -10.18
C ALA A 27 -0.44 8.85 -11.30
N GLU A 28 -0.84 10.11 -11.08
CA GLU A 28 -0.59 11.25 -11.97
C GLU A 28 0.79 11.90 -11.76
N GLY A 29 1.63 11.31 -10.90
CA GLY A 29 2.90 11.89 -10.46
C GLY A 29 2.73 12.99 -9.41
N GLY A 30 3.85 13.58 -8.99
CA GLY A 30 3.89 14.61 -7.95
C GLY A 30 4.02 14.05 -6.53
N ALA A 31 3.75 14.92 -5.55
CA ALA A 31 3.89 14.60 -4.13
C ALA A 31 2.57 14.05 -3.56
N LEU A 32 2.69 13.01 -2.73
CA LEU A 32 1.65 12.53 -1.86
C LEU A 32 1.51 13.44 -0.63
N PRO A 33 0.35 13.45 0.04
CA PRO A 33 0.17 14.20 1.28
C PRO A 33 1.21 13.83 2.35
N ALA A 34 1.59 14.80 3.18
CA ALA A 34 2.49 14.53 4.30
C ALA A 34 1.80 13.63 5.34
N PHE A 35 2.58 12.78 6.00
CA PHE A 35 2.11 11.94 7.10
C PHE A 35 3.06 12.06 8.30
N THR A 36 2.71 11.45 9.43
CA THR A 36 3.56 11.37 10.62
C THR A 36 3.84 9.92 10.98
N ALA A 37 4.90 9.67 11.77
CA ALA A 37 5.24 8.33 12.21
C ALA A 37 4.04 7.66 12.91
N GLY A 38 3.75 6.41 12.53
CA GLY A 38 2.57 5.67 13.01
C GLY A 38 1.28 6.00 12.27
N ALA A 39 1.30 6.79 11.20
CA ALA A 39 0.14 6.97 10.33
C ALA A 39 -0.22 5.68 9.58
N HIS A 40 -1.50 5.59 9.21
CA HIS A 40 -2.08 4.46 8.49
C HIS A 40 -2.95 4.96 7.34
N LEU A 41 -3.09 4.15 6.31
CA LEU A 41 -3.98 4.41 5.18
C LEU A 41 -4.89 3.21 4.93
N ASP A 42 -6.10 3.51 4.46
CA ASP A 42 -7.06 2.52 4.01
C ASP A 42 -6.82 2.24 2.52
N VAL A 43 -6.39 1.02 2.20
CA VAL A 43 -6.19 0.57 0.82
C VAL A 43 -7.45 -0.11 0.32
N HIS A 44 -7.96 0.39 -0.80
CA HIS A 44 -9.05 -0.22 -1.55
C HIS A 44 -8.45 -1.29 -2.48
N LEU A 45 -8.81 -2.54 -2.24
CA LEU A 45 -8.31 -3.70 -2.96
C LEU A 45 -9.37 -4.25 -3.94
N PRO A 46 -8.96 -5.05 -4.94
CA PRO A 46 -9.90 -5.73 -5.83
C PRO A 46 -10.99 -6.49 -5.06
N GLY A 47 -12.20 -6.47 -5.61
CA GLY A 47 -13.37 -7.11 -4.98
C GLY A 47 -14.02 -6.28 -3.85
N GLY A 48 -13.72 -4.98 -3.76
CA GLY A 48 -14.35 -4.07 -2.81
C GLY A 48 -13.86 -4.23 -1.36
N ILE A 49 -12.71 -4.86 -1.17
CA ILE A 49 -12.12 -5.09 0.16
C ILE A 49 -11.32 -3.86 0.55
N VAL A 50 -11.59 -3.29 1.72
CA VAL A 50 -10.76 -2.20 2.28
C VAL A 50 -9.92 -2.74 3.44
N ARG A 51 -8.62 -2.44 3.45
CA ARG A 51 -7.70 -2.82 4.54
C ARG A 51 -6.79 -1.67 4.92
N GLN A 52 -6.66 -1.48 6.23
CA GLN A 52 -5.77 -0.49 6.80
C GLN A 52 -4.34 -1.05 6.88
N TYR A 53 -3.36 -0.29 6.42
CA TYR A 53 -1.94 -0.59 6.55
C TYR A 53 -1.18 0.61 7.12
N SER A 54 -0.19 0.33 7.97
CA SER A 54 0.72 1.35 8.51
C SER A 54 1.72 1.78 7.45
N LEU A 55 2.00 3.08 7.41
CA LEU A 55 3.11 3.62 6.63
C LEU A 55 4.43 3.29 7.31
N SER A 56 5.41 2.87 6.51
CA SER A 56 6.69 2.31 6.98
C SER A 56 7.93 3.04 6.46
N ASN A 57 7.76 4.02 5.56
CA ASN A 57 8.85 4.89 5.12
C ASN A 57 8.99 6.15 5.97
N ASP A 58 10.06 6.91 5.72
CA ASP A 58 10.34 8.17 6.40
C ASP A 58 9.22 9.20 6.10
N PRO A 59 8.59 9.80 7.13
CA PRO A 59 7.58 10.86 6.96
C PRO A 59 8.03 12.08 6.14
N ALA A 60 9.34 12.31 5.99
CA ALA A 60 9.88 13.36 5.13
C ALA A 60 9.82 13.02 3.63
N GLU A 61 9.60 11.76 3.27
CA GLU A 61 9.42 11.34 1.88
C GLU A 61 7.99 11.65 1.39
N ALA A 62 7.87 12.63 0.50
CA ALA A 62 6.59 12.97 -0.11
C ALA A 62 6.35 12.29 -1.48
N HIS A 63 7.38 11.68 -2.09
CA HIS A 63 7.27 11.10 -3.43
C HIS A 63 6.63 9.69 -3.42
N ARG A 64 6.55 9.05 -2.26
CA ARG A 64 6.04 7.69 -2.13
C ARG A 64 5.51 7.38 -0.74
N TYR A 65 4.66 6.39 -0.67
CA TYR A 65 4.27 5.67 0.54
C TYR A 65 4.75 4.23 0.46
N VAL A 66 5.19 3.68 1.59
CA VAL A 66 5.60 2.28 1.68
C VAL A 66 4.78 1.57 2.75
N ILE A 67 4.13 0.47 2.38
CA ILE A 67 3.36 -0.38 3.30
C ILE A 67 3.92 -1.80 3.32
N GLY A 68 3.93 -2.41 4.50
CA GLY A 68 4.26 -3.83 4.70
C GLY A 68 3.00 -4.66 4.84
N VAL A 69 2.91 -5.76 4.10
CA VAL A 69 1.73 -6.63 4.09
C VAL A 69 2.12 -8.07 4.39
N LEU A 70 1.71 -8.54 5.57
CA LEU A 70 1.79 -9.94 5.97
C LEU A 70 0.68 -10.76 5.28
N LEU A 71 1.06 -11.88 4.67
CA LEU A 71 0.14 -12.90 4.17
C LEU A 71 -0.43 -13.70 5.35
N ASP A 72 -1.50 -13.17 5.92
CA ASP A 72 -2.26 -13.90 6.95
C ASP A 72 -2.86 -15.20 6.39
N SER A 73 -2.55 -16.35 7.01
CA SER A 73 -3.11 -17.65 6.63
C SER A 73 -4.63 -17.74 6.85
N ARG A 74 -5.19 -16.90 7.74
CA ARG A 74 -6.64 -16.74 7.97
C ARG A 74 -7.20 -15.51 7.26
N SER A 75 -6.53 -15.04 6.20
CA SER A 75 -6.96 -13.86 5.46
C SER A 75 -8.39 -13.98 4.98
N ARG A 76 -9.19 -12.95 5.22
CA ARG A 76 -10.53 -12.76 4.63
C ARG A 76 -10.45 -12.22 3.19
N GLY A 77 -9.37 -12.52 2.48
CA GLY A 77 -9.11 -12.09 1.10
C GLY A 77 -8.17 -10.88 0.94
N GLY A 78 -8.08 -9.98 1.92
CA GLY A 78 -7.32 -8.72 1.77
C GLY A 78 -5.82 -8.91 1.55
N SER A 79 -5.10 -9.48 2.51
CA SER A 79 -3.66 -9.74 2.36
C SER A 79 -3.37 -10.70 1.20
N ARG A 80 -4.25 -11.68 0.94
CA ARG A 80 -4.09 -12.59 -0.19
C ARG A 80 -4.19 -11.85 -1.53
N ALA A 81 -5.15 -10.93 -1.68
CA ALA A 81 -5.27 -10.09 -2.88
C ALA A 81 -4.01 -9.26 -3.11
N VAL A 82 -3.42 -8.68 -2.05
CA VAL A 82 -2.14 -7.97 -2.16
C VAL A 82 -1.02 -8.90 -2.66
N HIS A 83 -0.93 -10.11 -2.13
CA HIS A 83 0.15 -11.05 -2.49
C HIS A 83 -0.02 -11.66 -3.89
N GLU A 84 -1.24 -11.98 -4.29
CA GLU A 84 -1.51 -12.76 -5.51
C GLU A 84 -1.96 -11.91 -6.72
N GLN A 85 -2.62 -10.78 -6.49
CA GLN A 85 -3.28 -10.01 -7.56
C GLN A 85 -2.59 -8.67 -7.84
N LEU A 86 -1.89 -8.11 -6.85
CA LEU A 86 -1.21 -6.84 -7.01
C LEU A 86 0.20 -6.97 -7.60
N ALA A 87 0.50 -6.14 -8.59
CA ALA A 87 1.76 -6.10 -9.31
C ALA A 87 2.20 -4.65 -9.61
N PRO A 88 3.52 -4.40 -9.77
CA PRO A 88 4.00 -3.10 -10.22
C PRO A 88 3.35 -2.65 -11.53
N GLY A 89 3.08 -1.35 -11.65
CA GLY A 89 2.39 -0.72 -12.77
C GLY A 89 0.87 -0.63 -12.62
N GLN A 90 0.26 -1.37 -11.68
CA GLN A 90 -1.17 -1.27 -11.41
C GLN A 90 -1.53 -0.02 -10.59
N THR A 91 -2.75 0.46 -10.78
CA THR A 91 -3.32 1.59 -10.04
C THR A 91 -4.37 1.10 -9.04
N LEU A 92 -4.38 1.72 -7.86
CA LEU A 92 -5.34 1.51 -6.77
C LEU A 92 -6.15 2.78 -6.53
#